data_AF-A0A2V9ZDR0-F1
#
_entry.id   AF-A0A2V9ZDR0-F1
#
_cell.length_a   1.000
_cell.length_b   1.000
_cell.length_c   1.000
_cell.angle_alpha   90.00
_cell.angle_beta   90.00
_cell.angle_gamma   90.00
#
_symmetry.space_group_name_H-M   'P 1'
#
loop_
_entity.id
_entity.type
_entity.pdbx_description
1 polymer ?
#
loop_
_entity_poly.entity_id
_entity_poly.type
_entity_poly.pdbx_seq_one_letter_code
_entity_poly.pdbx_strand_id
1 'polypeptide(L)' 'MALTRRQWQVYDFISRFISENGYSPSFEEIKAGQGLNSLATVH' A
#
# COMPACT_ATOMS: atom_id res chain seq x y z
N MET A 1 10.51 -14.77 10.92
CA MET A 1 10.13 -14.68 9.49
C MET A 1 10.24 -13.23 9.09
N ALA A 2 11.15 -12.87 8.18
CA ALA A 2 11.33 -11.48 7.74
C ALA A 2 10.38 -11.20 6.57
N LEU A 3 9.66 -10.07 6.63
CA LEU A 3 8.84 -9.61 5.51
C LEU A 3 9.73 -9.41 4.28
N THR A 4 9.27 -9.87 3.12
CA THR A 4 9.95 -9.53 1.86
C THR A 4 9.82 -8.03 1.61
N ARG A 5 10.72 -7.44 0.81
CA ARG A 5 10.65 -6.01 0.47
C ARG A 5 9.27 -5.62 -0.08
N ARG A 6 8.66 -6.48 -0.88
CA ARG A 6 7.32 -6.26 -1.45
C ARG A 6 6.23 -6.27 -0.37
N GLN A 7 6.28 -7.21 0.56
CA GLN A 7 5.33 -7.27 1.67
C GLN A 7 5.46 -6.05 2.58
N TRP A 8 6.68 -5.61 2.86
CA TRP A 8 6.93 -4.40 3.64
C TRP A 8 6.38 -3.14 2.96
N GLN A 9 6.55 -3.00 1.64
CA GLN A 9 5.99 -1.88 0.87
C GLN A 9 4.46 -1.84 0.92
N VAL A 10 3.80 -3.00 0.84
CA VAL A 10 2.33 -3.07 0.97
C VAL A 10 1.89 -2.66 2.37
N TYR A 11 2.59 -3.14 3.40
CA TYR A 11 2.32 -2.79 4.79
C TYR A 11 2.50 -1.28 5.05
N ASP A 12 3.60 -0.69 4.59
CA ASP A 12 3.88 0.74 4.73
C ASP A 12 2.79 1.60 4.07
N PHE A 13 2.37 1.23 2.85
CA PHE A 13 1.27 1.91 2.16
C PHE A 13 -0.03 1.87 2.99
N ILE A 14 -0.45 0.69 3.45
CA ILE A 14 -1.70 0.54 4.22
C ILE A 14 -1.63 1.34 5.51
N SER A 15 -0.49 1.27 6.22
CA SER A 15 -0.30 1.99 7.47
C SER A 15 -0.42 3.51 7.29
N ARG A 16 0.20 4.06 6.24
CA ARG A 16 0.11 5.49 5.92
C ARG A 16 -1.29 5.89 5.51
N PHE A 17 -1.95 5.09 4.67
CA PHE A 17 -3.31 5.35 4.22
C PHE A 17 -4.28 5.44 5.40
N ILE A 18 -4.22 4.49 6.33
CA ILE A 18 -5.07 4.49 7.54
C ILE A 18 -4.79 5.72 8.40
N SER A 19 -3.52 6.07 8.58
CA SER A 19 -3.13 7.25 9.36
C SER A 19 -3.63 8.56 8.75
N GLU A 20 -3.72 8.66 7.42
CA GLU A 20 -4.13 9.86 6.71
C GLU A 20 -5.66 9.96 6.57
N ASN A 21 -6.35 8.83 6.36
CA ASN A 21 -7.77 8.80 6.00
C ASN A 21 -8.69 8.30 7.12
N GLY A 22 -8.15 7.61 8.13
CA GLY A 22 -8.91 7.08 9.26
C GLY A 22 -9.70 5.80 8.94
N TYR A 23 -9.50 5.19 7.77
CA TYR A 23 -10.11 3.92 7.39
C TYR A 23 -9.16 3.06 6.55
N SER A 24 -9.44 1.76 6.49
CA SER A 24 -8.67 0.81 5.66
C SER A 24 -8.93 1.07 4.17
N PRO A 25 -7.89 1.12 3.33
CA PRO A 25 -8.06 1.41 1.91
C PRO A 25 -8.85 0.30 1.20
N SER A 26 -9.70 0.70 0.27
CA SER A 26 -10.34 -0.20 -0.70
C SER A 26 -9.37 -0.65 -1.79
N PHE A 27 -9.74 -1.68 -2.54
CA PHE A 27 -8.91 -2.20 -3.63
C PHE A 27 -8.67 -1.15 -4.73
N GLU A 28 -9.64 -0.29 -4.99
CA GLU A 28 -9.52 0.80 -5.98
C GLU A 28 -8.62 1.93 -5.46
N GLU A 29 -8.66 2.25 -4.16
CA GLU A 29 -7.75 3.22 -3.55
C GLU A 29 -6.32 2.69 -3.48
N ILE A 30 -6.15 1.39 -3.23
CA ILE A 30 -4.83 0.73 -3.30
C ILE A 30 -4.27 0.82 -4.72
N LYS A 31 -5.10 0.67 -5.77
CA LYS A 31 -4.69 0.84 -7.17
C LYS A 31 -4.42 2.29 -7.54
N ALA A 32 -5.18 3.25 -7.02
CA ALA A 32 -5.04 4.67 -7.31
C ALA A 32 -3.82 5.30 -6.59
N GLY A 33 -3.66 5.02 -5.30
CA GLY A 33 -2.50 5.47 -4.50
C GLY A 33 -1.19 4.84 -4.95
N GLN A 34 -1.28 3.80 -5.76
CA GLN A 34 -0.18 3.08 -6.39
C GLN A 34 0.63 3.91 -7.41
N GLY A 35 0.02 4.98 -7.95
CA GLY A 35 0.54 5.77 -9.06
C GLY A 35 1.57 6.84 -8.71
N LEU A 36 2.08 6.91 -7.48
CA LEU A 36 2.96 8.01 -7.03
C LEU A 36 4.29 7.61 -6.40
N ASN A 37 4.88 6.43 -6.68
CA ASN A 37 6.35 6.26 -6.89
C ASN A 37 6.89 4.82 -6.88
N SER A 38 6.17 3.78 -6.41
CA SER A 38 6.85 2.47 -6.33
C SER A 38 5.95 1.26 -6.14
N LEU A 39 4.97 1.10 -7.01
CA LEU A 39 4.22 -0.14 -7.07
C LEU A 39 4.21 -0.66 -8.50
N ALA A 40 5.43 -1.01 -8.92
CA ALA A 40 5.57 -2.12 -9.83
C ALA A 40 4.87 -3.34 -9.20
N THR A 41 4.01 -3.96 -9.99
CA THR A 41 3.38 -5.27 -9.80
C THR A 41 2.38 -5.41 -8.64
N VAL A 42 1.15 -4.95 -8.87
CA VAL A 42 -0.05 -5.74 -8.50
C VAL A 42 -0.67 -6.23 -9.82
N HIS A 43 -0.44 -7.50 -10.15
CA HIS A 43 -1.25 -8.30 -11.06
C HIS A 43 -2.21 -9.14 -10.24
#